data_AF-A0A1A7YSI0-F1
#
_entry.id   AF-A0A1A7YSI0-F1
#
_cell.length_a   1.000
_cell.length_b   1.000
_cell.length_c   1.000
_cell.angle_alpha   90.00
_cell.angle_beta   90.00
_cell.angle_gamma   90.00
#
_symmetry.space_group_name_H-M   'P 1'
#
loop_
_entity.id
_entity.type
_entity.pdbx_description
1 polymer ?
#
loop_
_entity_poly.entity_id
_entity_poly.type
_entity_poly.pdbx_seq_one_letter_code
_entity_poly.pdbx_strand_id
1 'polypeptide(L)'
;MPKLLDMKFPEGCGTLPDGFWSAVDVWIKKPHVVNKRLCGVKETEGRQADGEDLRFLLDDDVELFKNVMLFLCSSGASAAHHQDKPWTFSTRTFIPKVSCYGSTLHKEAILKDFDRQQVTFLPFEEAAGGKVSLRRGNIYQLRLCSESCEEWTLELHVLTSDSWLSDGVAYPKLSWLSSDLLPKLVRWAAECKSSEFRSTLSLLPVEKYSLLYQQLKEKYKAMVKVWPEVTDPEKFVYEDVAIATYLLVLWAEERAETNLTPPQSFVDLGCGNGLLVHILTNEGHPGRGLDVRRRKIWDMYGPQTVLEEKAITPSESFLFPGTDWLIGNHSDELTPWIPVIAARSSASCRYFVLPCCFFDFYGKYQRRQSQKSQYKEYIDFIAEISHVCGFNTEEDCLRIPSTKRVGQGWGALVL
;
A
#
# COMPACT_ATOMS: atom_id res chain seq x y z
N MET A 1 22.60 -4.64 -28.35
CA MET A 1 21.32 -4.70 -27.61
C MET A 1 20.85 -3.26 -27.44
N PRO A 2 19.62 -2.91 -27.84
CA PRO A 2 19.27 -1.51 -27.99
C PRO A 2 18.94 -0.88 -26.64
N LYS A 3 19.80 0.05 -26.22
CA LYS A 3 19.41 1.15 -25.33
C LYS A 3 18.15 1.78 -25.92
N LEU A 4 17.05 1.76 -25.18
CA LEU A 4 15.77 2.29 -25.65
C LEU A 4 15.69 3.80 -25.40
N LEU A 5 16.09 4.21 -24.20
CA LEU A 5 16.10 5.61 -23.76
C LEU A 5 17.09 5.79 -22.62
N ASP A 6 17.63 6.99 -22.48
CA ASP A 6 18.31 7.49 -21.29
C ASP A 6 17.73 8.80 -20.78
N MET A 7 17.98 9.05 -19.50
CA MET A 7 17.64 10.29 -18.83
C MET A 7 18.78 10.71 -17.90
N LYS A 8 19.27 11.94 -18.08
CA LYS A 8 20.28 12.52 -17.20
C LYS A 8 19.68 12.93 -15.86
N PHE A 9 20.44 12.73 -14.79
CA PHE A 9 20.10 13.25 -13.48
C PHE A 9 20.40 14.76 -13.39
N PRO A 10 19.76 15.50 -12.47
CA PRO A 10 20.19 16.85 -12.14
C PRO A 10 21.66 16.88 -11.68
N GLU A 11 22.39 17.94 -12.02
CA GLU A 11 23.78 18.14 -11.60
C GLU A 11 23.90 18.11 -10.06
N GLY A 12 24.98 17.51 -9.56
CA GLY A 12 25.28 17.47 -8.13
C GLY A 12 24.36 16.56 -7.31
N CYS A 13 23.77 15.52 -7.92
CA CYS A 13 22.91 14.56 -7.24
C CYS A 13 23.69 13.67 -6.26
N GLY A 14 23.91 14.18 -5.04
CA GLY A 14 24.69 13.51 -3.99
C GLY A 14 24.03 12.30 -3.33
N THR A 15 22.82 11.93 -3.76
CA THR A 15 22.11 10.73 -3.26
C THR A 15 22.50 9.46 -4.02
N LEU A 16 23.17 9.56 -5.17
CA LEU A 16 23.55 8.43 -5.99
C LEU A 16 24.87 7.79 -5.51
N PRO A 17 25.03 6.45 -5.63
CA PRO A 17 24.11 5.50 -6.27
C PRO A 17 22.95 4.99 -5.38
N ASP A 18 22.96 5.26 -4.07
CA ASP A 18 21.97 4.68 -3.14
C ASP A 18 20.52 5.11 -3.43
N GLY A 19 20.33 6.34 -3.91
CA GLY A 19 19.05 6.87 -4.36
C GLY A 19 18.47 6.07 -5.52
N PHE A 20 19.30 5.56 -6.44
CA PHE A 20 18.85 4.71 -7.53
C PHE A 20 18.22 3.42 -7.00
N TRP A 21 18.90 2.73 -6.06
CA TRP A 21 18.37 1.52 -5.45
C TRP A 21 17.09 1.78 -4.64
N SER A 22 17.04 2.91 -3.94
CA SER A 22 15.83 3.34 -3.23
C SER A 22 14.65 3.57 -4.19
N ALA A 23 14.88 4.19 -5.35
CA ALA A 23 13.86 4.40 -6.37
C ALA A 23 13.43 3.09 -7.05
N VAL A 24 14.38 2.22 -7.36
CA VAL A 24 14.13 0.86 -7.89
C VAL A 24 13.29 0.05 -6.91
N ASP A 25 13.56 0.14 -5.61
CA ASP A 25 12.76 -0.53 -4.58
C ASP A 25 11.32 -0.02 -4.52
N VAL A 26 11.09 1.28 -4.74
CA VAL A 26 9.73 1.80 -4.88
C VAL A 26 9.03 1.17 -6.10
N TRP A 27 9.72 1.03 -7.23
CA TRP A 27 9.16 0.37 -8.41
C TRP A 27 8.89 -1.12 -8.17
N ILE A 28 9.81 -1.83 -7.52
CA ILE A 28 9.69 -3.26 -7.21
C ILE A 28 8.50 -3.50 -6.27
N LYS A 29 8.50 -2.83 -5.12
CA LYS A 29 7.63 -3.12 -3.97
C LYS A 29 6.31 -2.37 -4.03
N LYS A 30 6.28 -1.20 -4.67
CA LYS A 30 5.11 -0.32 -4.71
C LYS A 30 4.78 0.15 -6.13
N PRO A 31 4.73 -0.73 -7.15
CA PRO A 31 4.52 -0.31 -8.54
C PRO A 31 3.19 0.45 -8.74
N HIS A 32 2.19 0.22 -7.89
CA HIS A 32 0.92 0.93 -7.88
C HIS A 32 1.03 2.45 -7.61
N VAL A 33 2.17 2.94 -7.11
CA VAL A 33 2.42 4.38 -6.98
C VAL A 33 2.55 5.07 -8.34
N VAL A 34 2.99 4.34 -9.36
CA VAL A 34 3.13 4.81 -10.75
C VAL A 34 2.16 4.14 -11.71
N ASN A 35 2.00 2.81 -11.67
CA ASN A 35 1.01 2.08 -12.46
C ASN A 35 -0.31 1.92 -11.69
N LYS A 36 -1.27 2.81 -11.95
CA LYS A 36 -2.56 2.83 -11.25
C LYS A 36 -3.49 1.67 -11.57
N ARG A 37 -3.13 0.75 -12.46
CA ARG A 37 -3.90 -0.47 -12.74
C ARG A 37 -3.59 -1.61 -11.76
N LEU A 38 -2.53 -1.47 -10.96
CA LEU A 38 -2.17 -2.41 -9.92
C LEU A 38 -2.72 -1.97 -8.55
N CYS A 39 -3.06 -2.94 -7.71
CA CYS A 39 -3.27 -2.79 -6.29
C CYS A 39 -1.94 -2.86 -5.52
N GLY A 40 -0.97 -3.60 -6.02
CA GLY A 40 0.30 -3.84 -5.34
C GLY A 40 0.98 -5.06 -5.91
N VAL A 41 1.91 -5.60 -5.12
CA VAL A 41 2.60 -6.85 -5.41
C VAL A 41 2.78 -7.66 -4.13
N LYS A 42 2.99 -8.96 -4.30
CA LYS A 42 3.54 -9.83 -3.27
C LYS A 42 4.97 -10.20 -3.64
N GLU A 43 5.91 -9.85 -2.77
CA GLU A 43 7.35 -10.10 -2.97
C GLU A 43 7.77 -11.37 -2.23
N THR A 44 8.86 -11.97 -2.68
CA THR A 44 9.60 -13.03 -1.99
C THR A 44 10.90 -12.47 -1.45
N GLU A 45 11.41 -13.03 -0.35
CA GLU A 45 12.69 -12.59 0.20
C GLU A 45 13.83 -12.75 -0.81
N GLY A 46 14.74 -11.77 -0.81
CA GLY A 46 15.90 -11.77 -1.68
C GLY A 46 16.90 -12.86 -1.27
N ARG A 47 17.45 -13.58 -2.25
CA ARG A 47 18.53 -14.55 -2.06
C ARG A 47 19.65 -14.32 -3.07
N GLN A 48 20.86 -14.73 -2.75
CA GLN A 48 21.96 -14.72 -3.72
C GLN A 48 21.72 -15.79 -4.79
N ALA A 49 21.95 -15.44 -6.05
CA ALA A 49 21.70 -16.29 -7.20
C ALA A 49 22.77 -16.17 -8.29
N ASP A 50 22.86 -17.22 -9.09
CA ASP A 50 23.69 -17.34 -10.28
C ASP A 50 22.86 -17.70 -11.53
N GLY A 51 23.54 -18.03 -12.63
CA GLY A 51 22.89 -18.43 -13.87
C GLY A 51 22.17 -19.78 -13.81
N GLU A 52 22.62 -20.69 -12.94
CA GLU A 52 21.97 -22.00 -12.75
C GLU A 52 20.63 -21.84 -12.03
N ASP A 53 20.58 -20.93 -11.05
CA ASP A 53 19.35 -20.56 -10.33
C ASP A 53 18.25 -19.98 -11.25
N LEU A 54 18.58 -19.58 -12.49
CA LEU A 54 17.65 -19.04 -13.48
C LEU A 54 17.12 -20.08 -14.47
N ARG A 55 17.66 -21.30 -14.49
CA ARG A 55 17.28 -22.32 -15.48
C ARG A 55 15.80 -22.69 -15.44
N PHE A 56 15.17 -22.63 -14.27
CA PHE A 56 13.73 -22.91 -14.14
C PHE A 56 12.84 -21.93 -14.93
N LEU A 57 13.33 -20.73 -15.24
CA LEU A 57 12.62 -19.73 -16.05
C LEU A 57 12.92 -19.86 -17.54
N LEU A 58 14.14 -20.22 -17.88
CA LEU A 58 14.66 -20.09 -19.23
C LEU A 58 14.32 -21.30 -20.12
N ASP A 59 13.67 -22.33 -19.56
CA ASP A 59 13.39 -23.62 -20.22
C ASP A 59 14.69 -24.26 -20.75
N ASP A 60 14.65 -25.44 -21.37
CA ASP A 60 15.83 -26.01 -22.05
C ASP A 60 16.20 -25.28 -23.37
N ASP A 61 15.73 -24.03 -23.58
CA ASP A 61 16.05 -23.21 -24.75
C ASP A 61 17.45 -22.59 -24.60
N VAL A 62 18.46 -23.32 -25.09
CA VAL A 62 19.88 -22.96 -25.03
C VAL A 62 20.19 -21.61 -25.69
N GLU A 63 19.47 -21.25 -26.77
CA GLU A 63 19.70 -19.99 -27.48
C GLU A 63 19.16 -18.81 -26.68
N LEU A 64 17.94 -18.95 -26.15
CA LEU A 64 17.35 -17.96 -25.26
C LEU A 64 18.19 -17.76 -24.00
N PHE A 65 18.67 -18.84 -23.38
CA PHE A 65 19.56 -18.78 -22.22
C PHE A 65 20.80 -17.95 -22.52
N LYS A 66 21.49 -18.23 -23.64
CA LYS A 66 22.66 -17.46 -24.07
C LYS A 66 22.34 -15.98 -24.27
N ASN A 67 21.24 -15.66 -24.96
CA ASN A 67 20.83 -14.28 -25.22
C ASN A 67 20.50 -13.52 -23.93
N VAL A 68 19.80 -14.16 -22.99
CA VAL A 68 19.48 -13.57 -21.68
C VAL A 68 20.75 -13.38 -20.86
N MET A 69 21.64 -14.38 -20.80
CA MET A 69 22.91 -14.25 -20.07
C MET A 69 23.80 -13.14 -20.62
N LEU A 70 23.87 -13.00 -21.95
CA LEU A 70 24.57 -11.87 -22.59
C LEU A 70 23.94 -10.52 -22.20
N PHE A 71 22.62 -10.45 -22.15
CA PHE A 71 21.91 -9.23 -21.75
C PHE A 71 22.17 -8.87 -20.28
N LEU A 72 22.14 -9.85 -19.38
CA LEU A 72 22.46 -9.68 -17.97
C LEU A 72 23.88 -9.16 -17.77
N CYS A 73 24.86 -9.66 -18.53
CA CYS A 73 26.26 -9.30 -18.37
C CYS A 73 26.73 -8.09 -19.21
N SER A 74 25.82 -7.42 -19.93
CA SER A 74 26.15 -6.42 -20.97
C SER A 74 26.64 -5.06 -20.43
N SER A 75 27.64 -4.97 -19.55
CA SER A 75 28.25 -3.69 -19.16
C SER A 75 29.74 -3.60 -19.54
N GLY A 76 30.16 -2.46 -20.07
CA GLY A 76 31.53 -2.18 -20.55
C GLY A 76 32.58 -1.97 -19.45
N ALA A 77 32.34 -2.45 -18.23
CA ALA A 77 33.29 -2.39 -17.13
C ALA A 77 34.09 -3.69 -17.04
N SER A 78 35.41 -3.53 -16.88
CA SER A 78 36.42 -4.58 -16.70
C SER A 78 35.93 -5.71 -15.79
N ALA A 79 36.00 -6.94 -16.31
CA ALA A 79 35.76 -8.16 -15.56
C ALA A 79 36.90 -8.37 -14.54
N ALA A 80 36.78 -7.77 -13.36
CA ALA A 80 37.58 -8.11 -12.20
C ALA A 80 36.63 -8.61 -11.10
N HIS A 81 36.81 -9.89 -10.76
CA HIS A 81 36.07 -10.70 -9.78
C HIS A 81 34.78 -11.34 -10.27
N HIS A 82 34.90 -12.59 -10.73
CA HIS A 82 33.80 -13.55 -10.75
C HIS A 82 33.42 -13.87 -9.29
N GLN A 83 32.37 -13.25 -8.77
CA GLN A 83 31.66 -13.80 -7.61
C GLN A 83 30.85 -15.02 -8.05
N ASP A 84 30.80 -16.07 -7.22
CA ASP A 84 30.03 -17.29 -7.50
C ASP A 84 28.51 -17.01 -7.65
N LYS A 85 28.01 -15.90 -7.10
CA LYS A 85 26.59 -15.48 -7.17
C LYS A 85 26.47 -13.97 -7.37
N PRO A 86 26.49 -13.48 -8.62
CA PRO A 86 26.59 -12.05 -8.92
C PRO A 86 25.30 -11.27 -8.64
N TRP A 87 24.18 -11.95 -8.37
CA TRP A 87 22.88 -11.31 -8.28
C TRP A 87 22.16 -11.56 -6.97
N THR A 88 21.51 -10.51 -6.47
CA THR A 88 20.40 -10.69 -5.53
C THR A 88 19.11 -10.92 -6.31
N PHE A 89 18.60 -12.14 -6.23
CA PHE A 89 17.37 -12.61 -6.86
C PHE A 89 16.18 -12.47 -5.93
N SER A 90 15.07 -11.95 -6.46
CA SER A 90 13.77 -11.98 -5.82
C SER A 90 12.69 -12.15 -6.89
N THR A 91 11.49 -12.54 -6.49
CA THR A 91 10.31 -12.55 -7.36
C THR A 91 9.22 -11.68 -6.79
N ARG A 92 8.47 -11.02 -7.68
CA ARG A 92 7.22 -10.32 -7.34
C ARG A 92 6.05 -10.91 -8.12
N THR A 93 4.90 -11.01 -7.47
CA THR A 93 3.62 -11.38 -8.07
C THR A 93 2.72 -10.16 -8.16
N PHE A 94 2.20 -9.85 -9.34
CA PHE A 94 1.34 -8.67 -9.54
C PHE A 94 -0.06 -8.89 -9.00
N ILE A 95 -0.59 -7.88 -8.30
CA ILE A 95 -1.98 -7.85 -7.82
C ILE A 95 -2.73 -6.81 -8.65
N PRO A 96 -3.46 -7.20 -9.70
CA PRO A 96 -4.19 -6.26 -10.55
C PRO A 96 -5.45 -5.72 -9.85
N LYS A 97 -5.88 -4.50 -10.20
CA LYS A 97 -7.15 -3.93 -9.70
C LYS A 97 -8.39 -4.63 -10.25
N VAL A 98 -8.29 -5.05 -11.51
CA VAL A 98 -9.34 -5.78 -12.21
C VAL A 98 -8.73 -7.12 -12.58
N SER A 99 -9.34 -8.21 -12.15
CA SER A 99 -8.86 -9.54 -12.49
C SER A 99 -9.03 -9.78 -14.00
N CYS A 100 -7.93 -9.73 -14.75
CA CYS A 100 -7.91 -9.96 -16.20
C CYS A 100 -7.14 -11.23 -16.61
N TYR A 101 -6.67 -12.02 -15.64
CA TYR A 101 -5.71 -13.11 -15.87
C TYR A 101 -6.23 -14.51 -15.53
N GLY A 102 -7.50 -14.63 -15.14
CA GLY A 102 -8.08 -15.90 -14.72
C GLY A 102 -7.32 -16.48 -13.53
N SER A 103 -6.88 -17.74 -13.64
CA SER A 103 -6.08 -18.44 -12.63
C SER A 103 -4.56 -18.32 -12.82
N THR A 104 -4.11 -17.64 -13.88
CA THR A 104 -2.67 -17.51 -14.18
C THR A 104 -2.06 -16.36 -13.40
N LEU A 105 -1.03 -16.67 -12.60
CA LEU A 105 -0.27 -15.65 -11.87
C LEU A 105 0.75 -15.00 -12.80
N HIS A 106 0.79 -13.67 -12.77
CA HIS A 106 1.77 -12.89 -13.51
C HIS A 106 2.85 -12.44 -12.54
N LYS A 107 4.08 -12.88 -12.80
CA LYS A 107 5.23 -12.69 -11.92
C LYS A 107 6.39 -12.05 -12.68
N GLU A 108 7.34 -11.54 -11.93
CA GLU A 108 8.58 -11.01 -12.48
C GLU A 108 9.73 -11.40 -11.57
N ALA A 109 10.74 -12.06 -12.15
CA ALA A 109 12.01 -12.29 -11.49
C ALA A 109 12.87 -11.04 -11.62
N ILE A 110 13.47 -10.64 -10.50
CA ILE A 110 14.22 -9.42 -10.36
C ILE A 110 15.64 -9.80 -9.97
N LEU A 111 16.60 -9.38 -10.78
CA LEU A 111 18.02 -9.59 -10.57
C LEU A 111 18.68 -8.24 -10.32
N LYS A 112 19.14 -8.02 -9.10
CA LYS A 112 19.91 -6.83 -8.73
C LYS A 112 21.40 -7.16 -8.80
N ASP A 113 22.12 -6.39 -9.59
CA ASP A 113 23.57 -6.42 -9.71
C ASP A 113 24.11 -5.10 -9.16
N PHE A 114 24.53 -5.12 -7.89
CA PHE A 114 25.01 -3.94 -7.18
C PHE A 114 26.37 -3.47 -7.71
N ASP A 115 27.20 -4.38 -8.19
CA ASP A 115 28.53 -4.07 -8.72
C ASP A 115 28.43 -3.28 -10.03
N ARG A 116 27.51 -3.67 -10.92
CA ARG A 116 27.27 -2.99 -12.21
C ARG A 116 26.19 -1.92 -12.16
N GLN A 117 25.61 -1.65 -10.98
CA GLN A 117 24.54 -0.67 -10.77
C GLN A 117 23.35 -0.86 -11.74
N GLN A 118 22.90 -2.10 -11.88
CA GLN A 118 21.82 -2.45 -12.81
C GLN A 118 20.83 -3.44 -12.20
N VAL A 119 19.58 -3.36 -12.64
CA VAL A 119 18.51 -4.29 -12.25
C VAL A 119 17.82 -4.82 -13.50
N THR A 120 17.69 -6.14 -13.58
CA THR A 120 17.01 -6.80 -14.70
C THR A 120 15.71 -7.43 -14.24
N PHE A 121 14.70 -7.30 -15.08
CA PHE A 121 13.36 -7.79 -14.86
C PHE A 121 13.02 -8.84 -15.92
N LEU A 122 12.69 -10.04 -15.46
CA LEU A 122 12.32 -11.19 -16.30
C LEU A 122 10.86 -11.57 -16.01
N PRO A 123 9.89 -11.07 -16.81
CA PRO A 123 8.49 -11.39 -16.58
C PRO A 123 8.19 -12.84 -16.97
N PHE A 124 7.37 -13.52 -16.16
CA PHE A 124 6.94 -14.89 -16.40
C PHE A 124 5.53 -15.13 -15.86
N GLU A 125 4.86 -16.13 -16.42
CA GLU A 125 3.54 -16.57 -16.01
C GLU A 125 3.63 -17.91 -15.31
N GLU A 126 2.81 -18.10 -14.29
CA GLU A 126 2.68 -19.36 -13.57
C GLU A 126 1.21 -19.82 -13.60
N ALA A 127 0.97 -20.93 -14.28
CA ALA A 127 -0.35 -21.54 -14.36
C ALA A 127 -0.70 -22.26 -13.04
N ALA A 128 -1.99 -22.53 -12.83
CA ALA A 128 -2.47 -23.23 -11.62
C ALA A 128 -1.81 -24.61 -11.35
N GLY A 129 -1.23 -25.24 -12.38
CA GLY A 129 -0.47 -26.49 -12.25
C GLY A 129 1.03 -26.31 -11.98
N GLY A 130 1.50 -25.10 -11.63
CA GLY A 130 2.91 -24.78 -11.40
C GLY A 130 3.77 -24.66 -12.65
N LYS A 131 3.18 -24.81 -13.84
CA LYS A 131 3.89 -24.62 -15.12
C LYS A 131 4.26 -23.15 -15.27
N VAL A 132 5.55 -22.89 -15.45
CA VAL A 132 6.11 -21.55 -15.67
C VAL A 132 6.35 -21.30 -17.16
N SER A 133 6.14 -20.06 -17.61
CA SER A 133 6.38 -19.62 -18.98
C SER A 133 6.97 -18.21 -19.00
N LEU A 134 8.22 -18.08 -19.46
CA LEU A 134 8.89 -16.79 -19.56
C LEU A 134 8.32 -15.94 -20.71
N ARG A 135 8.10 -14.65 -20.43
CA ARG A 135 7.78 -13.65 -21.44
C ARG A 135 9.04 -12.95 -21.92
N ARG A 136 9.79 -13.66 -22.78
CA ARG A 136 11.06 -13.17 -23.35
C ARG A 136 10.96 -11.80 -24.05
N GLY A 137 9.83 -11.50 -24.68
CA GLY A 137 9.58 -10.23 -25.36
C GLY A 137 9.42 -9.02 -24.42
N ASN A 138 9.31 -9.26 -23.12
CA ASN A 138 9.08 -8.23 -22.10
C ASN A 138 10.25 -8.08 -21.13
N ILE A 139 11.42 -8.67 -21.42
CA ILE A 139 12.60 -8.53 -20.57
C ILE A 139 13.18 -7.12 -20.73
N TYR A 140 13.37 -6.43 -19.61
CA TYR A 140 13.94 -5.08 -19.56
C TYR A 140 14.93 -4.92 -18.42
N GLN A 141 15.81 -3.94 -18.54
CA GLN A 141 16.86 -3.64 -17.58
C GLN A 141 16.95 -2.13 -17.36
N LEU A 142 17.16 -1.74 -16.11
CA LEU A 142 17.49 -0.36 -15.74
C LEU A 142 18.96 -0.34 -15.31
N ARG A 143 19.72 0.62 -15.83
CA ARG A 143 21.15 0.77 -15.52
C ARG A 143 21.47 2.20 -15.14
N LEU A 144 22.19 2.36 -14.03
CA LEU A 144 22.77 3.64 -13.64
C LEU A 144 24.21 3.71 -14.17
N CYS A 145 24.46 4.67 -15.06
CA CYS A 145 25.77 4.92 -15.65
C CYS A 145 26.33 6.23 -15.08
N SER A 146 27.63 6.26 -14.80
CA SER A 146 28.38 7.47 -14.49
C SER A 146 29.26 7.82 -15.69
N GLU A 147 29.08 9.01 -16.25
CA GLU A 147 29.93 9.57 -17.32
C GLU A 147 31.14 10.31 -16.70
N SER A 148 30.97 10.85 -15.49
CA SER A 148 32.00 11.49 -14.66
C SER A 148 31.61 11.42 -13.19
N CYS A 149 32.47 11.90 -12.28
CA CYS A 149 32.20 11.89 -10.82
C CYS A 149 30.91 12.63 -10.42
N GLU A 150 30.38 13.51 -11.27
CA GLU A 150 29.19 14.33 -10.99
C GLU A 150 28.04 14.16 -12.01
N GLU A 151 28.27 13.46 -13.12
CA GLU A 151 27.25 13.20 -14.15
C GLU A 151 26.78 11.75 -14.14
N TRP A 152 25.49 11.59 -13.81
CA TRP A 152 24.82 10.30 -13.80
C TRP A 152 23.70 10.25 -14.84
N THR A 153 23.55 9.08 -15.47
CA THR A 153 22.53 8.81 -16.48
C THR A 153 21.79 7.52 -16.13
N LEU A 154 20.47 7.54 -16.13
CA LEU A 154 19.62 6.35 -16.00
C LEU A 154 19.24 5.85 -17.40
N GLU A 155 19.62 4.61 -17.72
CA GLU A 155 19.33 3.98 -19.00
C GLU A 155 18.27 2.88 -18.86
N LEU A 156 17.36 2.82 -19.83
CA LEU A 156 16.39 1.74 -20.02
C LEU A 156 16.79 0.89 -21.23
N HIS A 157 16.99 -0.40 -21.00
CA HIS A 157 17.35 -1.38 -22.01
C HIS A 157 16.26 -2.45 -22.10
N VAL A 158 16.04 -2.99 -23.30
CA VAL A 158 15.13 -4.11 -23.53
C VAL A 158 15.84 -5.20 -24.32
N LEU A 159 15.50 -6.46 -24.06
CA LEU A 159 16.11 -7.58 -24.78
C LEU A 159 15.75 -7.54 -26.27
N THR A 160 14.47 -7.28 -26.58
CA THR A 160 13.93 -7.15 -27.94
C THR A 160 12.73 -6.21 -27.93
N SER A 161 12.63 -5.33 -28.94
CA SER A 161 11.49 -4.42 -29.11
C SER A 161 10.35 -5.06 -29.91
N ASP A 162 10.67 -5.94 -30.85
CA ASP A 162 9.76 -6.35 -31.92
C ASP A 162 8.66 -7.31 -31.45
N SER A 163 8.88 -7.95 -30.30
CA SER A 163 7.96 -8.92 -29.69
C SER A 163 7.35 -8.41 -28.38
N TRP A 164 7.39 -7.10 -28.13
CA TRP A 164 6.88 -6.52 -26.88
C TRP A 164 5.36 -6.60 -26.81
N LEU A 165 4.85 -7.46 -25.92
CA LEU A 165 3.43 -7.51 -25.59
C LEU A 165 3.10 -6.46 -24.53
N SER A 166 1.94 -5.84 -24.60
CA SER A 166 1.49 -4.94 -23.54
C SER A 166 0.02 -5.14 -23.20
N ASP A 167 -0.26 -5.39 -21.93
CA ASP A 167 -1.59 -5.28 -21.34
C ASP A 167 -1.74 -3.99 -20.49
N GLY A 168 -0.61 -3.29 -20.25
CA GLY A 168 -0.53 -2.09 -19.42
C GLY A 168 -0.61 -2.35 -17.91
N VAL A 169 -0.71 -3.61 -17.49
CA VAL A 169 -0.87 -4.04 -16.09
C VAL A 169 0.39 -4.78 -15.63
N ALA A 170 0.57 -6.05 -16.01
CA ALA A 170 1.79 -6.81 -15.75
C ALA A 170 2.88 -6.51 -16.80
N TYR A 171 2.46 -6.17 -18.03
CA TYR A 171 3.34 -5.82 -19.14
C TYR A 171 3.07 -4.38 -19.57
N PRO A 172 3.78 -3.38 -19.00
CA PRO A 172 3.61 -1.98 -19.37
C PRO A 172 3.95 -1.74 -20.84
N LYS A 173 3.41 -0.66 -21.43
CA LYS A 173 3.81 -0.23 -22.78
C LYS A 173 5.26 0.26 -22.73
N LEU A 174 6.06 -0.03 -23.76
CA LEU A 174 7.43 0.52 -23.89
C LEU A 174 7.44 2.04 -23.79
N SER A 175 6.53 2.72 -24.48
CA SER A 175 6.41 4.17 -24.42
C SER A 175 6.15 4.66 -23.00
N TRP A 176 5.35 3.93 -22.21
CA TRP A 176 5.03 4.27 -20.82
C TRP A 176 6.21 4.05 -19.87
N LEU A 177 7.02 3.00 -20.08
CA LEU A 177 8.27 2.83 -19.32
C LEU A 177 9.18 4.05 -19.49
N SER A 178 9.26 4.55 -20.72
CA SER A 178 10.04 5.74 -21.08
C SER A 178 9.43 7.05 -20.58
N SER A 179 8.14 7.29 -20.78
CA SER A 179 7.48 8.58 -20.51
C SER A 179 7.02 8.78 -19.07
N ASP A 180 6.74 7.71 -18.34
CA ASP A 180 6.10 7.78 -17.02
C ASP A 180 6.95 7.17 -15.91
N LEU A 181 7.57 6.00 -16.15
CA LEU A 181 8.38 5.32 -15.14
C LEU A 181 9.77 5.97 -14.99
N LEU A 182 10.50 6.13 -16.09
CA LEU A 182 11.88 6.64 -16.07
C LEU A 182 11.99 8.03 -15.39
N PRO A 183 11.14 9.03 -15.71
CA PRO A 183 11.20 10.33 -15.03
C PRO A 183 10.89 10.24 -13.54
N LYS A 184 9.99 9.33 -13.14
CA LYS A 184 9.68 9.13 -11.71
C LYS A 184 10.83 8.49 -10.96
N LEU A 185 11.52 7.51 -11.56
CA LEU A 185 12.70 6.90 -10.98
C LEU A 185 13.81 7.93 -10.77
N VAL A 186 14.11 8.76 -11.78
CA VAL A 186 15.09 9.85 -11.67
C VAL A 186 14.71 10.80 -10.54
N ARG A 187 13.44 11.23 -10.48
CA ARG A 187 12.96 12.12 -9.41
C ARG A 187 13.08 11.48 -8.02
N TRP A 188 12.64 10.24 -7.85
CA TRP A 188 12.69 9.55 -6.56
C TRP A 188 14.13 9.33 -6.10
N ALA A 189 15.03 8.98 -7.02
CA ALA A 189 16.43 8.78 -6.72
C ALA A 189 17.13 10.09 -6.33
N ALA A 190 16.80 11.21 -7.00
CA ALA A 190 17.36 12.52 -6.68
C ALA A 190 16.83 13.12 -5.37
N GLU A 191 15.56 12.88 -5.03
CA GLU A 191 14.94 13.48 -3.85
C GLU A 191 15.29 12.73 -2.54
N CYS A 192 15.59 11.43 -2.61
CA CYS A 192 15.88 10.51 -1.49
C CYS A 192 15.35 10.95 -0.12
N LYS A 193 14.04 11.21 -0.03
CA LYS A 193 13.37 11.53 1.25
C LYS A 193 12.90 10.22 1.86
N SER A 194 13.46 9.84 3.00
CA SER A 194 12.81 8.86 3.88
C SER A 194 11.39 9.36 4.16
N SER A 195 10.38 8.56 3.82
CA SER A 195 8.99 8.89 4.13
C SER A 195 8.84 9.02 5.65
N GLU A 196 8.28 10.13 6.13
CA GLU A 196 7.94 10.30 7.56
C GLU A 196 6.86 9.29 8.01
N PHE A 197 6.18 8.66 7.06
CA PHE A 197 5.07 7.74 7.27
C PHE A 197 5.40 6.32 6.83
N ARG A 198 4.79 5.35 7.51
CA ARG A 198 4.79 3.94 7.08
C ARG A 198 4.14 3.79 5.71
N SER A 199 4.45 2.68 5.02
CA SER A 199 3.86 2.39 3.73
C SER A 199 2.35 2.13 3.83
N THR A 200 1.60 2.49 2.79
CA THR A 200 0.17 2.20 2.69
C THR A 200 -0.12 0.71 2.86
N LEU A 201 -1.04 0.37 3.78
CA LEU A 201 -1.45 -1.00 4.14
C LEU A 201 -0.26 -1.86 4.61
N SER A 202 0.64 -1.28 5.40
CA SER A 202 1.81 -1.98 5.94
C SER A 202 1.46 -3.06 6.97
N LEU A 203 0.32 -2.93 7.65
CA LEU A 203 -0.13 -3.88 8.67
C LEU A 203 -0.99 -5.01 8.10
N LEU A 204 -1.39 -4.93 6.83
CA LEU A 204 -2.35 -5.86 6.24
C LEU A 204 -1.82 -6.54 4.97
N PRO A 205 -2.22 -7.81 4.71
CA PRO A 205 -2.01 -8.44 3.42
C PRO A 205 -2.76 -7.68 2.30
N VAL A 206 -2.00 -6.98 1.44
CA VAL A 206 -2.56 -6.16 0.34
C VAL A 206 -3.49 -6.97 -0.57
N GLU A 207 -3.22 -8.26 -0.76
CA GLU A 207 -4.05 -9.20 -1.53
C GLU A 207 -5.45 -9.34 -0.93
N LYS A 208 -5.53 -9.67 0.37
CA LYS A 208 -6.79 -9.86 1.11
C LYS A 208 -7.59 -8.56 1.14
N TYR A 209 -6.93 -7.43 1.44
CA TYR A 209 -7.55 -6.10 1.40
C TYR A 209 -8.10 -5.77 0.02
N SER A 210 -7.31 -5.98 -1.03
CA SER A 210 -7.72 -5.60 -2.39
C SER A 210 -8.92 -6.41 -2.87
N LEU A 211 -8.95 -7.70 -2.57
CA LEU A 211 -10.07 -8.58 -2.91
C LEU A 211 -11.35 -8.16 -2.17
N LEU A 212 -11.28 -8.02 -0.84
CA LEU A 212 -12.42 -7.66 -0.02
C LEU A 212 -12.93 -6.25 -0.37
N TYR A 213 -12.03 -5.30 -0.61
CA TYR A 213 -12.42 -3.95 -1.03
C TYR A 213 -13.22 -3.97 -2.33
N GLN A 214 -12.83 -4.75 -3.34
CA GLN A 214 -13.64 -4.85 -4.58
C GLN A 214 -15.02 -5.47 -4.32
N GLN A 215 -15.09 -6.49 -3.47
CA GLN A 215 -16.36 -7.15 -3.11
C GLN A 215 -17.30 -6.17 -2.40
N LEU A 216 -16.82 -5.49 -1.35
CA LEU A 216 -17.61 -4.51 -0.60
C LEU A 216 -17.96 -3.30 -1.47
N LYS A 217 -17.03 -2.82 -2.29
CA LYS A 217 -17.28 -1.71 -3.22
C LYS A 217 -18.44 -2.00 -4.15
N GLU A 218 -18.51 -3.20 -4.73
CA GLU A 218 -19.63 -3.58 -5.60
C GLU A 218 -20.92 -3.80 -4.79
N LYS A 219 -20.84 -4.46 -3.62
CA LYS A 219 -22.00 -4.70 -2.73
C LYS A 219 -22.68 -3.41 -2.28
N TYR A 220 -21.91 -2.40 -1.90
CA TYR A 220 -22.41 -1.13 -1.36
C TYR A 220 -22.50 -0.01 -2.39
N LYS A 221 -22.16 -0.26 -3.66
CA LYS A 221 -22.24 0.72 -4.76
C LYS A 221 -23.61 1.39 -4.91
N ALA A 222 -24.68 0.66 -4.59
CA ALA A 222 -26.05 1.20 -4.66
C ALA A 222 -26.25 2.39 -3.70
N MET A 223 -25.53 2.45 -2.57
CA MET A 223 -25.60 3.55 -1.61
C MET A 223 -25.21 4.89 -2.21
N VAL A 224 -24.31 4.89 -3.20
CA VAL A 224 -23.93 6.12 -3.91
C VAL A 224 -25.12 6.77 -4.61
N LYS A 225 -26.06 5.96 -5.13
CA LYS A 225 -27.21 6.44 -5.90
C LYS A 225 -28.34 6.98 -5.03
N VAL A 226 -28.45 6.49 -3.80
CA VAL A 226 -29.55 6.80 -2.88
C VAL A 226 -29.10 7.65 -1.69
N TRP A 227 -27.91 8.26 -1.78
CA TRP A 227 -27.31 9.05 -0.71
C TRP A 227 -28.13 10.31 -0.41
N PRO A 228 -28.71 10.45 0.80
CA PRO A 228 -29.59 11.57 1.13
C PRO A 228 -28.84 12.77 1.75
N GLU A 229 -27.54 12.63 2.03
CA GLU A 229 -26.73 13.67 2.66
C GLU A 229 -26.15 14.63 1.62
N VAL A 230 -25.80 15.85 2.06
CA VAL A 230 -25.25 16.91 1.18
C VAL A 230 -23.79 16.69 0.77
N THR A 231 -23.17 15.63 1.28
CA THR A 231 -21.78 15.27 0.99
C THR A 231 -21.66 14.50 -0.32
N ASP A 232 -20.45 14.49 -0.90
CA ASP A 232 -20.16 13.73 -2.12
C ASP A 232 -20.30 12.21 -1.86
N PRO A 233 -21.30 11.54 -2.44
CA PRO A 233 -21.55 10.13 -2.17
C PRO A 233 -20.41 9.23 -2.66
N GLU A 234 -19.77 9.55 -3.79
CA GLU A 234 -18.68 8.72 -4.30
C GLU A 234 -17.47 8.78 -3.37
N LYS A 235 -17.21 9.95 -2.79
CA LYS A 235 -16.12 10.08 -1.82
C LYS A 235 -16.45 9.35 -0.52
N PHE A 236 -17.56 9.70 0.14
CA PHE A 236 -17.85 9.24 1.51
C PHE A 236 -18.21 7.76 1.56
N VAL A 237 -18.98 7.24 0.59
CA VAL A 237 -19.32 5.81 0.57
C VAL A 237 -18.06 4.96 0.39
N TYR A 238 -17.18 5.31 -0.55
CA TYR A 238 -15.99 4.50 -0.80
C TYR A 238 -14.88 4.72 0.24
N GLU A 239 -14.90 5.83 0.98
CA GLU A 239 -14.08 6.04 2.18
C GLU A 239 -14.48 5.08 3.30
N ASP A 240 -15.76 5.03 3.67
CA ASP A 240 -16.25 4.10 4.69
C ASP A 240 -16.11 2.63 4.27
N VAL A 241 -16.29 2.32 2.98
CA VAL A 241 -15.99 0.96 2.45
C VAL A 241 -14.51 0.62 2.60
N ALA A 242 -13.59 1.56 2.36
CA ALA A 242 -12.16 1.33 2.53
C ALA A 242 -11.80 1.09 4.01
N ILE A 243 -12.35 1.89 4.93
CA ILE A 243 -12.14 1.75 6.38
C ILE A 243 -12.73 0.42 6.88
N ALA A 244 -13.95 0.08 6.47
CA ALA A 244 -14.57 -1.20 6.81
C ALA A 244 -13.73 -2.37 6.29
N THR A 245 -13.24 -2.30 5.05
CA THR A 245 -12.35 -3.34 4.50
C THR A 245 -11.10 -3.50 5.36
N TYR A 246 -10.47 -2.39 5.76
CA TYR A 246 -9.27 -2.40 6.59
C TYR A 246 -9.52 -3.14 7.91
N LEU A 247 -10.57 -2.73 8.64
CA LEU A 247 -10.95 -3.34 9.92
C LEU A 247 -11.30 -4.82 9.79
N LEU A 248 -12.08 -5.19 8.76
CA LEU A 248 -12.49 -6.59 8.56
C LEU A 248 -11.30 -7.51 8.25
N VAL A 249 -10.33 -7.04 7.45
CA VAL A 249 -9.10 -7.82 7.20
C VAL A 249 -8.24 -7.87 8.45
N LEU A 250 -8.05 -6.74 9.15
CA LEU A 250 -7.30 -6.69 10.40
C LEU A 250 -7.84 -7.70 11.43
N TRP A 251 -9.16 -7.66 11.65
CA TRP A 251 -9.86 -8.55 12.55
C TRP A 251 -9.81 -10.01 12.11
N ALA A 252 -9.86 -10.28 10.80
CA ALA A 252 -9.71 -11.64 10.28
C ALA A 252 -8.30 -12.21 10.52
N GLU A 253 -7.25 -11.40 10.33
CA GLU A 253 -5.87 -11.81 10.65
C GLU A 253 -5.71 -12.00 12.17
N GLU A 254 -6.20 -11.07 12.98
CA GLU A 254 -6.17 -11.20 14.46
C GLU A 254 -6.83 -12.49 14.91
N ARG A 255 -8.01 -12.82 14.37
CA ARG A 255 -8.71 -14.08 14.70
C ARG A 255 -7.90 -15.31 14.31
N ALA A 256 -7.26 -15.28 13.14
CA ALA A 256 -6.43 -16.39 12.66
C ALA A 256 -5.19 -16.59 13.54
N GLU A 257 -4.55 -15.51 13.98
CA GLU A 257 -3.36 -15.55 14.83
C GLU A 257 -3.68 -16.00 16.27
N THR A 258 -4.81 -15.55 16.81
CA THR A 258 -5.22 -15.80 18.20
C THR A 258 -6.16 -16.99 18.36
N ASN A 259 -6.52 -17.68 17.27
CA ASN A 259 -7.51 -18.76 17.23
C ASN A 259 -8.89 -18.35 17.81
N LEU A 260 -9.28 -17.08 17.64
CA LEU A 260 -10.60 -16.61 18.01
C LEU A 260 -11.64 -17.03 16.97
N THR A 261 -12.74 -17.61 17.43
CA THR A 261 -13.87 -17.98 16.59
C THR A 261 -14.94 -16.90 16.43
N PRO A 262 -15.31 -16.09 17.45
CA PRO A 262 -16.36 -15.09 17.29
C PRO A 262 -15.86 -13.85 16.53
N PRO A 263 -16.72 -13.18 15.73
CA PRO A 263 -16.41 -11.87 15.17
C PRO A 263 -16.23 -10.82 16.28
N GLN A 264 -15.26 -9.93 16.10
CA GLN A 264 -15.00 -8.80 17.01
C GLN A 264 -16.23 -7.91 17.14
N SER A 265 -16.55 -7.55 18.38
CA SER A 265 -17.55 -6.54 18.71
C SER A 265 -16.98 -5.12 18.68
N PHE A 266 -17.79 -4.13 18.32
CA PHE A 266 -17.30 -2.75 18.24
C PHE A 266 -18.31 -1.69 18.70
N VAL A 267 -17.80 -0.52 19.07
CA VAL A 267 -18.57 0.72 19.23
C VAL A 267 -17.87 1.84 18.48
N ASP A 268 -18.58 2.51 17.57
CA ASP A 268 -18.09 3.67 16.81
C ASP A 268 -18.52 4.96 17.51
N LEU A 269 -17.55 5.75 17.96
CA LEU A 269 -17.72 6.95 18.77
C LEU A 269 -17.60 8.20 17.89
N GLY A 270 -18.70 8.93 17.72
CA GLY A 270 -18.82 9.99 16.73
C GLY A 270 -19.10 9.44 15.33
N CYS A 271 -20.01 8.46 15.23
CA CYS A 271 -20.22 7.68 14.00
C CYS A 271 -20.84 8.47 12.83
N GLY A 272 -21.29 9.71 13.06
CA GLY A 272 -21.79 10.63 12.05
C GLY A 272 -22.92 10.04 11.19
N ASN A 273 -22.61 9.76 9.92
CA ASN A 273 -23.58 9.20 8.98
C ASN A 273 -23.97 7.74 9.31
N GLY A 274 -23.15 6.99 10.08
CA GLY A 274 -23.45 5.62 10.50
C GLY A 274 -23.20 4.53 9.44
N LEU A 275 -22.68 4.86 8.26
CA LEU A 275 -22.43 3.91 7.18
C LEU A 275 -21.36 2.88 7.55
N LEU A 276 -20.28 3.28 8.23
CA LEU A 276 -19.26 2.35 8.70
C LEU A 276 -19.89 1.27 9.62
N VAL A 277 -20.70 1.70 10.59
CA VAL A 277 -21.45 0.80 11.50
C VAL A 277 -22.38 -0.12 10.70
N HIS A 278 -23.10 0.43 9.72
CA HIS A 278 -23.99 -0.34 8.84
C HIS A 278 -23.24 -1.43 8.07
N ILE A 279 -22.07 -1.11 7.49
CA ILE A 279 -21.24 -2.05 6.74
C ILE A 279 -20.75 -3.15 7.68
N LEU A 280 -20.04 -2.79 8.76
CA LEU A 280 -19.45 -3.77 9.68
C LEU A 280 -20.50 -4.72 10.26
N THR A 281 -21.69 -4.20 10.62
CA THR A 281 -22.77 -5.04 11.16
C THR A 281 -23.36 -6.00 10.13
N ASN A 282 -23.52 -5.54 8.88
CA ASN A 282 -23.96 -6.39 7.78
C ASN A 282 -22.92 -7.42 7.33
N GLU A 283 -21.63 -7.19 7.61
CA GLU A 283 -20.56 -8.16 7.44
C GLU A 283 -20.41 -9.10 8.65
N GLY A 284 -21.34 -9.05 9.61
CA GLY A 284 -21.48 -10.03 10.69
C GLY A 284 -20.81 -9.64 12.02
N HIS A 285 -20.30 -8.41 12.14
CA HIS A 285 -19.69 -7.93 13.37
C HIS A 285 -20.71 -7.23 14.29
N PRO A 286 -20.91 -7.68 15.53
CA PRO A 286 -21.88 -7.05 16.42
C PRO A 286 -21.36 -5.68 16.89
N GLY A 287 -22.16 -4.63 16.71
CA GLY A 287 -21.75 -3.32 17.18
C GLY A 287 -22.83 -2.26 17.09
N ARG A 288 -22.45 -1.04 17.45
CA ARG A 288 -23.32 0.14 17.39
C ARG A 288 -22.53 1.43 17.18
N GLY A 289 -23.21 2.46 16.70
CA GLY A 289 -22.68 3.82 16.58
C GLY A 289 -23.32 4.77 17.58
N LEU A 290 -22.52 5.65 18.16
CA LEU A 290 -22.97 6.75 19.00
C LEU A 290 -22.59 8.07 18.31
N ASP A 291 -23.54 8.98 18.14
CA ASP A 291 -23.27 10.33 17.68
C ASP A 291 -24.13 11.35 18.42
N VAL A 292 -23.63 12.57 18.60
CA VAL A 292 -24.38 13.66 19.24
C VAL A 292 -25.61 14.07 18.42
N ARG A 293 -25.63 13.78 17.11
CA ARG A 293 -26.67 14.22 16.19
C ARG A 293 -27.07 13.11 15.22
N ARG A 294 -28.36 12.77 15.21
CA ARG A 294 -28.95 11.86 14.21
C ARG A 294 -28.88 12.46 12.80
N ARG A 295 -28.54 11.64 11.81
CA ARG A 295 -28.53 12.00 10.37
C ARG A 295 -29.71 11.39 9.63
N LYS A 296 -30.08 11.96 8.48
CA LYS A 296 -31.25 11.52 7.71
C LYS A 296 -31.04 10.11 7.14
N ILE A 297 -29.81 9.79 6.75
CA ILE A 297 -29.46 8.47 6.23
C ILE A 297 -29.72 7.33 7.24
N TRP A 298 -29.79 7.61 8.54
CA TRP A 298 -30.07 6.57 9.55
C TRP A 298 -31.43 5.91 9.33
N ASP A 299 -32.40 6.63 8.76
CA ASP A 299 -33.75 6.10 8.47
C ASP A 299 -33.74 5.06 7.33
N MET A 300 -32.65 4.98 6.57
CA MET A 300 -32.50 4.03 5.46
C MET A 300 -31.90 2.69 5.89
N TYR A 301 -31.30 2.63 7.08
CA TYR A 301 -30.65 1.42 7.56
C TYR A 301 -31.66 0.45 8.19
N GLY A 302 -31.40 -0.85 8.03
CA GLY A 302 -32.23 -1.91 8.61
C GLY A 302 -32.03 -2.07 10.12
N PRO A 303 -32.89 -2.87 10.79
CA PRO A 303 -32.89 -3.05 12.24
C PRO A 303 -31.58 -3.63 12.80
N GLN A 304 -30.77 -4.26 11.96
CA GLN A 304 -29.44 -4.75 12.32
C GLN A 304 -28.46 -3.61 12.61
N THR A 305 -28.66 -2.41 12.07
CA THR A 305 -27.77 -1.26 12.28
C THR A 305 -28.22 -0.45 13.49
N VAL A 306 -27.52 -0.62 14.61
CA VAL A 306 -27.84 0.07 15.86
C VAL A 306 -27.10 1.39 15.92
N LEU A 307 -27.85 2.50 15.90
CA LEU A 307 -27.32 3.86 15.99
C LEU A 307 -28.09 4.64 17.07
N GLU A 308 -27.36 5.28 17.99
CA GLU A 308 -27.91 6.01 19.12
C GLU A 308 -27.52 7.49 19.05
N GLU A 309 -28.50 8.38 19.14
CA GLU A 309 -28.27 9.82 19.26
C GLU A 309 -27.97 10.15 20.72
N LYS A 310 -26.67 10.28 21.05
CA LYS A 310 -26.18 10.44 22.42
C LYS A 310 -24.89 11.26 22.45
N ALA A 311 -24.88 12.30 23.28
CA ALA A 311 -23.66 13.07 23.54
C ALA A 311 -22.66 12.23 24.35
N ILE A 312 -21.49 11.95 23.76
CA ILE A 312 -20.44 11.17 24.43
C ILE A 312 -19.70 12.09 25.41
N THR A 313 -19.70 11.71 26.68
CA THR A 313 -18.93 12.41 27.73
C THR A 313 -17.84 11.48 28.25
N PRO A 314 -16.54 11.81 28.14
CA PRO A 314 -15.43 10.99 28.61
C PRO A 314 -15.43 10.82 30.15
N SER A 315 -16.28 9.93 30.64
CA SER A 315 -16.57 9.70 32.06
C SER A 315 -16.96 8.24 32.29
N GLU A 316 -17.19 7.85 33.54
CA GLU A 316 -17.54 6.47 33.91
C GLU A 316 -18.84 5.96 33.29
N SER A 317 -19.73 6.85 32.85
CA SER A 317 -20.98 6.50 32.19
C SER A 317 -20.83 6.08 30.72
N PHE A 318 -19.64 6.22 30.14
CA PHE A 318 -19.32 5.87 28.75
C PHE A 318 -18.13 4.90 28.68
N LEU A 319 -18.21 3.82 29.45
CA LEU A 319 -17.29 2.68 29.38
C LEU A 319 -17.96 1.49 28.70
N PHE A 320 -17.15 0.67 28.02
CA PHE A 320 -17.60 -0.44 27.19
C PHE A 320 -16.88 -1.76 27.53
N PRO A 321 -17.05 -2.29 28.75
CA PRO A 321 -16.25 -3.42 29.25
C PRO A 321 -16.43 -4.74 28.47
N GLY A 322 -17.53 -4.89 27.74
CA GLY A 322 -17.81 -6.07 26.91
C GLY A 322 -17.53 -5.86 25.41
N THR A 323 -16.83 -4.79 25.03
CA THR A 323 -16.55 -4.44 23.63
C THR A 323 -15.08 -4.65 23.31
N ASP A 324 -14.82 -5.32 22.18
CA ASP A 324 -13.46 -5.62 21.75
C ASP A 324 -12.76 -4.39 21.16
N TRP A 325 -13.47 -3.57 20.38
CA TRP A 325 -12.92 -2.43 19.67
C TRP A 325 -13.72 -1.14 19.83
N LEU A 326 -13.05 -0.04 20.15
CA LEU A 326 -13.59 1.32 20.01
C LEU A 326 -13.06 1.96 18.72
N ILE A 327 -13.97 2.48 17.90
CA ILE A 327 -13.64 3.11 16.63
C ILE A 327 -13.86 4.62 16.77
N GLY A 328 -12.89 5.40 16.32
CA GLY A 328 -12.98 6.84 16.18
C GLY A 328 -12.68 7.25 14.74
N ASN A 329 -13.63 7.01 13.84
CA ASN A 329 -13.51 7.42 12.43
C ASN A 329 -13.88 8.89 12.28
N HIS A 330 -12.90 9.77 12.07
CA HIS A 330 -13.13 11.20 11.92
C HIS A 330 -13.90 11.82 13.10
N SER A 331 -13.56 11.37 14.31
CA SER A 331 -14.30 11.65 15.56
C SER A 331 -14.05 13.05 16.17
N ASP A 332 -13.48 13.98 15.40
CA ASP A 332 -13.20 15.37 15.80
C ASP A 332 -12.58 15.48 17.22
N GLU A 333 -13.25 16.16 18.14
CA GLU A 333 -12.83 16.42 19.53
C GLU A 333 -12.68 15.15 20.37
N LEU A 334 -13.29 14.03 19.96
CA LEU A 334 -13.19 12.75 20.67
C LEU A 334 -11.89 12.01 20.36
N THR A 335 -11.20 12.34 19.27
CA THR A 335 -9.98 11.66 18.81
C THR A 335 -8.97 11.36 19.95
N PRO A 336 -8.52 12.33 20.77
CA PRO A 336 -7.59 12.06 21.87
C PRO A 336 -8.22 11.27 23.04
N TRP A 337 -9.54 11.27 23.17
CA TRP A 337 -10.27 10.57 24.22
C TRP A 337 -10.50 9.09 23.93
N ILE A 338 -10.54 8.67 22.65
CA ILE A 338 -10.76 7.26 22.27
C ILE A 338 -9.78 6.30 22.98
N PRO A 339 -8.44 6.49 22.94
CA PRO A 339 -7.52 5.60 23.67
C PRO A 339 -7.77 5.62 25.18
N VAL A 340 -8.11 6.77 25.76
CA VAL A 340 -8.43 6.89 27.20
C VAL A 340 -9.66 6.07 27.56
N ILE A 341 -10.73 6.16 26.76
CA ILE A 341 -11.97 5.41 26.98
C ILE A 341 -11.72 3.91 26.80
N ALA A 342 -10.93 3.51 25.80
CA ALA A 342 -10.58 2.10 25.58
C ALA A 342 -9.85 1.51 26.79
N ALA A 343 -8.77 2.16 27.24
CA ALA A 343 -7.98 1.72 28.39
C ALA A 343 -8.81 1.62 29.68
N ARG A 344 -9.76 2.54 29.88
CA ARG A 344 -10.67 2.51 31.04
C ARG A 344 -11.82 1.51 30.91
N SER A 345 -12.15 1.08 29.69
CA SER A 345 -13.26 0.16 29.45
C SER A 345 -12.88 -1.27 29.82
N SER A 346 -11.74 -1.76 29.35
CA SER A 346 -11.20 -3.09 29.70
C SER A 346 -9.74 -3.18 29.28
N ALA A 347 -8.95 -4.02 29.97
CA ALA A 347 -7.56 -4.31 29.59
C ALA A 347 -7.44 -5.01 28.21
N SER A 348 -8.50 -5.64 27.73
CA SER A 348 -8.56 -6.28 26.41
C SER A 348 -9.17 -5.41 25.32
N CYS A 349 -9.71 -4.23 25.67
CA CYS A 349 -10.35 -3.34 24.73
C CYS A 349 -9.29 -2.65 23.87
N ARG A 350 -9.43 -2.76 22.55
CA ARG A 350 -8.57 -2.11 21.57
C ARG A 350 -9.27 -0.90 20.99
N TYR A 351 -8.53 -0.11 20.23
CA TYR A 351 -9.11 1.02 19.53
C TYR A 351 -8.53 1.16 18.12
N PHE A 352 -9.30 1.86 17.28
CA PHE A 352 -8.87 2.34 15.97
C PHE A 352 -9.22 3.82 15.88
N VAL A 353 -8.29 4.67 15.47
CA VAL A 353 -8.53 6.11 15.30
C VAL A 353 -8.06 6.58 13.93
N LEU A 354 -8.93 7.30 13.22
CA LEU A 354 -8.62 7.99 11.97
C LEU A 354 -8.88 9.51 12.12
N PRO A 355 -7.87 10.33 12.40
CA PRO A 355 -8.08 11.76 12.64
C PRO A 355 -8.46 12.55 11.38
N CYS A 356 -9.43 13.46 11.51
CA CYS A 356 -9.77 14.50 10.51
C CYS A 356 -9.38 15.91 10.97
N CYS A 357 -9.60 16.21 12.25
CA CYS A 357 -9.42 17.52 12.88
C CYS A 357 -8.45 17.38 14.05
N PHE A 358 -7.69 18.43 14.32
CA PHE A 358 -6.63 18.41 15.34
C PHE A 358 -7.13 19.06 16.62
N PHE A 359 -7.52 18.21 17.58
CA PHE A 359 -7.95 18.62 18.90
C PHE A 359 -7.10 17.94 19.97
N ASP A 360 -6.77 18.67 21.02
CA ASP A 360 -6.29 18.09 22.27
C ASP A 360 -7.47 17.96 23.26
N PHE A 361 -7.17 17.68 24.53
CA PHE A 361 -8.18 17.51 25.57
C PHE A 361 -8.94 18.80 25.96
N TYR A 362 -8.45 19.97 25.53
CA TYR A 362 -9.00 21.28 25.92
C TYR A 362 -9.56 22.07 24.73
N GLY A 363 -9.09 21.82 23.51
CA GLY A 363 -9.52 22.52 22.32
C GLY A 363 -8.66 22.20 21.10
N LYS A 364 -8.47 23.17 20.20
CA LYS A 364 -7.66 22.96 18.99
C LYS A 364 -6.20 22.72 19.34
N TYR A 365 -5.65 21.62 18.83
CA TYR A 365 -4.27 21.22 19.06
C TYR A 365 -3.28 22.30 18.63
N GLN A 366 -2.40 22.70 19.55
CA GLN A 366 -1.33 23.64 19.30
C GLN A 366 -0.04 22.90 18.94
N ARG A 367 0.54 23.26 17.80
CA ARG A 367 1.79 22.66 17.32
C ARG A 367 2.93 23.01 18.27
N ARG A 368 3.72 22.00 18.60
CA ARG A 368 4.92 22.01 19.42
C ARG A 368 6.20 22.05 18.58
N GLN A 369 6.20 21.47 17.37
CA GLN A 369 7.38 21.30 16.51
C GLN A 369 7.12 21.77 15.07
N SER A 370 7.88 22.75 14.57
CA SER A 370 7.69 23.28 13.22
C SER A 370 8.30 22.43 12.09
N GLN A 371 9.20 21.49 12.40
CA GLN A 371 9.95 20.72 11.40
C GLN A 371 9.15 19.60 10.73
N LYS A 372 8.13 19.06 11.40
CA LYS A 372 7.25 18.00 10.87
C LYS A 372 6.04 18.58 10.15
N SER A 373 5.34 17.76 9.37
CA SER A 373 3.98 18.12 8.94
C SER A 373 3.02 18.18 10.15
N GLN A 374 2.02 19.07 10.10
CA GLN A 374 1.01 19.18 11.17
C GLN A 374 0.31 17.84 11.44
N TYR A 375 0.05 17.06 10.39
CA TYR A 375 -0.61 15.77 10.52
C TYR A 375 0.28 14.72 11.20
N LYS A 376 1.57 14.60 10.83
CA LYS A 376 2.49 13.65 11.50
C LYS A 376 2.65 14.01 12.97
N GLU A 377 2.87 15.28 13.26
CA GLU A 377 3.00 15.75 14.64
C GLU A 377 1.75 15.44 15.48
N TYR A 378 0.56 15.57 14.89
CA TYR A 378 -0.67 15.21 15.57
C TYR A 378 -0.81 13.69 15.80
N ILE A 379 -0.41 12.86 14.84
CA ILE A 379 -0.36 11.40 15.03
C ILE A 379 0.62 11.03 16.14
N ASP A 380 1.80 11.65 16.18
CA ASP A 380 2.77 11.45 17.27
C ASP A 380 2.16 11.83 18.63
N PHE A 381 1.38 12.91 18.70
CA PHE A 381 0.66 13.29 19.91
C PHE A 381 -0.39 12.26 20.35
N ILE A 382 -1.17 11.69 19.43
CA ILE A 382 -2.13 10.63 19.78
C ILE A 382 -1.38 9.35 20.20
N ALA A 383 -0.25 9.03 19.58
CA ALA A 383 0.60 7.92 19.98
C ALA A 383 1.20 8.12 21.40
N GLU A 384 1.60 9.34 21.76
CA GLU A 384 2.01 9.70 23.12
C GLU A 384 0.88 9.43 24.13
N ILE A 385 -0.34 9.89 23.84
CA ILE A 385 -1.51 9.63 24.70
C ILE A 385 -1.74 8.12 24.84
N SER A 386 -1.67 7.39 23.73
CA SER A 386 -1.91 5.96 23.72
C SER A 386 -0.88 5.19 24.55
N HIS A 387 0.38 5.57 24.46
CA HIS A 387 1.46 5.02 25.29
C HIS A 387 1.21 5.27 26.78
N VAL A 388 0.78 6.48 27.15
CA VAL A 388 0.38 6.81 28.54
C VAL A 388 -0.82 5.97 28.99
N CYS A 389 -1.73 5.63 28.07
CA CYS A 389 -2.87 4.73 28.34
C CYS A 389 -2.47 3.25 28.43
N GLY A 390 -1.19 2.90 28.22
CA GLY A 390 -0.67 1.54 28.34
C GLY A 390 -0.75 0.70 27.07
N PHE A 391 -1.06 1.31 25.92
CA PHE A 391 -1.09 0.59 24.64
C PHE A 391 0.28 0.56 23.97
N ASN A 392 0.53 -0.51 23.22
CA ASN A 392 1.57 -0.57 22.20
C ASN A 392 0.92 -0.40 20.83
N THR A 393 0.89 0.83 20.34
CA THR A 393 0.12 1.21 19.16
C THR A 393 0.93 1.04 17.87
N GLU A 394 0.26 0.59 16.82
CA GLU A 394 0.83 0.52 15.48
C GLU A 394 0.22 1.59 14.57
N GLU A 395 1.07 2.23 13.76
CA GLU A 395 0.64 3.17 12.74
C GLU A 395 0.46 2.45 11.39
N ASP A 396 -0.55 2.84 10.61
CA ASP A 396 -0.63 2.47 9.19
C ASP A 396 -1.20 3.60 8.33
N CYS A 397 -0.91 3.55 7.03
CA CYS A 397 -1.53 4.41 6.02
C CYS A 397 -2.65 3.67 5.28
N LEU A 398 -3.90 4.11 5.41
CA LEU A 398 -5.05 3.53 4.70
C LEU A 398 -5.13 3.95 3.24
N ARG A 399 -5.70 3.06 2.42
CA ARG A 399 -5.97 3.33 1.01
C ARG A 399 -7.39 3.92 0.82
N ILE A 400 -7.54 5.21 1.15
CA ILE A 400 -8.82 5.95 1.03
C ILE A 400 -8.85 6.83 -0.24
N PRO A 401 -9.96 6.86 -1.00
CA PRO A 401 -10.11 7.75 -2.15
C PRO A 401 -10.14 9.23 -1.70
N SER A 402 -9.22 10.07 -2.19
CA SER A 402 -9.21 11.52 -1.89
C SER A 402 -9.41 12.36 -3.15
N THR A 403 -10.23 13.42 -3.05
CA THR A 403 -10.56 14.35 -4.15
C THR A 403 -9.51 15.45 -4.37
N LYS A 404 -8.59 15.70 -3.43
CA LYS A 404 -7.71 16.88 -3.49
C LYS A 404 -6.37 16.66 -4.21
N ARG A 405 -5.95 15.42 -4.50
CA ARG A 405 -4.68 15.16 -5.20
C ARG A 405 -4.80 13.94 -6.12
N VAL A 406 -5.26 14.20 -7.34
CA VAL A 406 -5.13 13.28 -8.48
C VAL A 406 -3.64 13.21 -8.86
N GLY A 407 -2.80 12.54 -8.06
CA GLY A 407 -1.36 12.49 -8.35
C GLY A 407 -0.42 11.96 -7.27
N GLN A 408 -0.84 11.91 -6.00
CA GLN A 408 -0.08 11.30 -4.90
C GLN A 408 -0.99 10.32 -4.14
N GLY A 409 -0.43 9.21 -3.67
CA GLY A 409 -1.17 8.05 -3.21
C GLY A 409 -2.18 8.32 -2.09
N TRP A 410 -3.32 7.64 -2.20
CA TRP A 410 -4.16 7.10 -1.14
C TRP A 410 -3.39 6.91 0.18
N GLY A 411 -3.73 7.65 1.22
CA GLY A 411 -3.05 7.59 2.51
C GLY A 411 -3.75 8.44 3.55
N ALA A 412 -4.35 7.82 4.56
CA ALA A 412 -4.74 8.46 5.81
C ALA A 412 -4.14 7.64 6.96
N LEU A 413 -3.55 8.30 7.97
CA LEU A 413 -2.87 7.57 9.04
C LEU A 413 -3.87 7.15 10.09
N VAL A 414 -3.69 5.93 10.58
CA VAL A 414 -4.46 5.37 11.68
C VAL A 414 -3.55 4.87 12.77
N LEU A 415 -4.12 4.81 13.97
CA LEU A 415 -3.55 4.26 15.19
C LEU A 415 -4.48 3.20 15.77
#